data_AF-A0A1I7KQC2-F1
#
_entry.id   AF-A0A1I7KQC2-F1
#
_cell.length_a   1.000
_cell.length_b   1.000
_cell.length_c   1.000
_cell.angle_alpha   90.00
_cell.angle_beta   90.00
_cell.angle_gamma   90.00
#
_symmetry.space_group_name_H-M   'P 1'
#
loop_
_entity.id
_entity.type
_entity.pdbx_description
1 polymer ?
#
loop_
_entity_poly.entity_id
_entity_poly.type
_entity_poly.pdbx_seq_one_letter_code
_entity_poly.pdbx_strand_id
1 'polypeptide(L)'
;MIDAVLASPAGPWIAILALALVTYLCRASGVVLMSRVRLTPRVERGLRALPGSIVVATALPTGLSAGLPGLLGLITAAGVMALTRFELAAVLAGLGVVAAGRALGL
;
A
#
# COMPACT_ATOMS: atom_id res chain seq x y z
N MET A 1 19.79 4.57 -21.02
CA MET A 1 19.15 3.76 -22.11
C MET A 1 17.64 3.64 -21.89
N ILE A 2 17.19 3.24 -20.70
CA ILE A 2 15.76 3.16 -20.35
C ILE A 2 15.08 4.54 -20.44
N ASP A 3 15.76 5.60 -19.99
CA ASP A 3 15.22 6.97 -20.01
C ASP A 3 14.91 7.47 -21.42
N ALA A 4 15.74 7.10 -22.40
CA ALA A 4 15.52 7.46 -23.81
C ALA A 4 14.31 6.74 -24.41
N VAL A 5 14.01 5.51 -23.94
CA VAL A 5 12.84 4.73 -24.36
C VAL A 5 11.56 5.30 -23.74
N LEU A 6 11.62 5.68 -22.46
CA LEU A 6 10.49 6.26 -21.73
C LEU A 6 10.14 7.69 -22.16
N ALA A 7 11.12 8.46 -22.65
CA ALA A 7 10.89 9.81 -23.19
C ALA A 7 10.22 9.81 -24.58
N SER A 8 10.10 8.65 -25.23
CA SER A 8 9.41 8.54 -26.51
C SER A 8 7.87 8.70 -26.36
N PRO A 9 7.13 9.05 -27.42
CA PRO A 9 5.65 9.10 -27.38
C PRO A 9 5.01 7.76 -26.98
N ALA A 10 5.71 6.64 -27.22
CA ALA A 10 5.29 5.30 -26.83
C ALA A 10 5.70 4.92 -25.40
N GLY A 11 6.54 5.72 -24.74
CA GLY A 11 7.08 5.45 -23.40
C GLY A 11 6.03 5.13 -22.34
N PRO A 12 4.96 5.93 -22.18
CA PRO A 12 3.89 5.63 -21.23
C PRO A 12 3.20 4.30 -21.50
N TRP A 13 2.94 3.97 -22.77
CA TRP A 13 2.32 2.70 -23.16
C TRP A 13 3.22 1.51 -22.84
N ILE A 14 4.53 1.63 -23.10
CA ILE A 14 5.52 0.61 -22.76
C ILE A 14 5.59 0.43 -21.24
N ALA A 15 5.56 1.51 -20.47
CA ALA A 15 5.58 1.45 -19.01
C ALA A 15 4.32 0.76 -18.45
N ILE A 16 3.14 1.10 -18.98
CA ILE A 16 1.86 0.47 -18.59
C ILE A 16 1.87 -1.02 -18.95
N LEU A 17 2.30 -1.38 -20.16
CA LEU A 17 2.38 -2.77 -20.59
C LEU A 17 3.37 -3.57 -19.75
N ALA A 18 4.54 -3.01 -19.45
CA ALA A 18 5.53 -3.64 -18.59
C ALA A 18 4.98 -3.83 -17.16
N LEU A 19 4.36 -2.80 -16.58
CA LEU A 19 3.75 -2.87 -15.26
C LEU A 19 2.60 -3.90 -15.22
N ALA A 20 1.76 -3.92 -16.25
CA ALA A 20 0.67 -4.88 -16.39
C ALA A 20 1.22 -6.31 -16.45
N LEU A 21 2.26 -6.55 -17.27
CA LEU A 21 2.92 -7.85 -17.39
C LEU A 21 3.49 -8.32 -16.05
N VAL A 22 4.27 -7.45 -15.37
CA VAL A 22 4.85 -7.78 -14.06
C VAL A 22 3.77 -8.06 -13.02
N THR A 23 2.70 -7.27 -12.99
CA THR A 23 1.57 -7.46 -12.06
C THR A 23 0.87 -8.79 -12.32
N TYR A 24 0.65 -9.13 -13.59
CA TYR A 24 0.05 -10.40 -13.99
C TYR A 24 0.93 -11.59 -13.59
N LEU A 25 2.24 -11.53 -13.88
CA LEU A 25 3.18 -12.58 -13.51
C LEU A 25 3.27 -12.77 -11.99
N CYS A 26 3.21 -11.70 -11.21
CA CYS A 26 3.18 -11.77 -9.74
C CYS A 26 1.93 -12.51 -9.24
N ARG A 27 0.74 -12.24 -9.82
CA ARG A 27 -0.49 -12.96 -9.47
C ARG A 27 -0.47 -14.42 -9.95
N ALA A 28 -0.07 -14.66 -11.20
CA ALA A 28 -0.02 -15.99 -11.78
C ALA A 28 0.95 -16.91 -11.02
N SER A 29 2.14 -16.40 -10.67
CA SER A 29 3.12 -17.15 -9.88
C SER A 29 2.58 -17.52 -8.50
N GLY A 30 1.80 -16.66 -7.84
CA GLY A 30 1.13 -16.99 -6.58
C GLY A 30 0.19 -18.19 -6.70
N VAL A 31 -0.63 -18.25 -7.76
CA VAL A 31 -1.55 -19.38 -8.02
C VAL A 31 -0.77 -20.66 -8.29
N VAL A 32 0.24 -20.61 -9.16
CA VAL A 32 1.08 -21.77 -9.48
C VAL A 32 1.81 -22.28 -8.25
N LEU A 33 2.38 -21.39 -7.44
CA LEU A 33 3.08 -21.76 -6.22
C LEU A 33 2.14 -22.40 -5.20
N MET A 34 0.96 -21.81 -4.97
CA MET A 34 -0.02 -22.35 -4.02
C MET A 34 -0.59 -23.71 -4.46
N SER A 35 -0.59 -24.03 -5.76
CA SER A 35 -0.96 -25.37 -6.24
C SER A 35 0.00 -26.48 -5.76
N ARG A 36 1.25 -26.13 -5.39
CA ARG A 36 2.28 -27.08 -4.95
C ARG A 36 2.49 -27.10 -3.43
N VAL A 37 1.96 -26.13 -2.69
CA VAL A 37 2.14 -26.00 -1.24
C VAL A 37 1.02 -26.71 -0.49
N ARG A 38 1.35 -27.57 0.47
CA ARG A 38 0.36 -28.16 1.38
C ARG A 38 -0.07 -27.12 2.42
N LEU A 39 -1.37 -26.82 2.50
CA LEU A 39 -1.91 -25.94 3.53
C LEU A 39 -1.89 -26.65 4.90
N THR A 40 -0.88 -26.34 5.70
CA THR A 40 -0.82 -26.70 7.12
C THR A 40 -1.44 -25.59 7.96
N PRO A 41 -1.91 -25.87 9.19
CA PRO A 41 -2.51 -24.84 10.07
C PRO A 41 -1.56 -23.66 10.38
N ARG A 42 -0.24 -23.84 10.27
CA ARG A 42 0.74 -22.76 10.40
C ARG A 42 0.75 -21.83 9.19
N VAL A 43 0.74 -22.40 7.98
CA VAL A 43 0.71 -21.63 6.72
C VAL A 43 -0.58 -20.83 6.61
N GLU A 44 -1.71 -21.44 6.95
CA GLU A 44 -3.02 -20.76 6.91
C GLU A 44 -3.06 -19.52 7.82
N ARG A 45 -2.55 -19.63 9.05
CA ARG A 45 -2.46 -18.49 9.98
C ARG A 45 -1.56 -17.37 9.42
N GLY A 46 -0.44 -17.74 8.78
CA GLY A 46 0.43 -16.78 8.10
C GLY A 46 -0.29 -16.06 6.95
N LEU A 47 -1.02 -16.80 6.12
CA LEU A 47 -1.82 -16.25 5.02
C LEU A 47 -2.92 -15.30 5.51
N ARG A 48 -3.56 -15.58 6.65
CA ARG A 48 -4.55 -14.68 7.25
C ARG A 48 -3.95 -13.38 7.80
N ALA A 49 -2.68 -13.39 8.21
CA ALA A 49 -1.98 -12.21 8.74
C ALA A 49 -1.37 -11.30 7.64
N LEU A 50 -1.11 -11.86 6.47
CA LEU A 50 -0.47 -11.19 5.34
C LEU A 50 -1.13 -9.86 4.91
N PRO A 51 -2.47 -9.76 4.74
CA PRO A 51 -3.10 -8.53 4.27
C PRO A 51 -2.81 -7.34 5.20
N GLY A 52 -2.97 -7.53 6.51
CA GLY A 52 -2.68 -6.50 7.50
C GLY A 52 -1.19 -6.16 7.56
N SER A 53 -0.32 -7.17 7.49
CA SER A 53 1.13 -6.95 7.52
C SER A 53 1.63 -6.14 6.32
N ILE A 54 1.11 -6.40 5.12
CA ILE A 54 1.53 -5.67 3.91
C ILE A 54 1.11 -4.21 4.02
N VAL A 55 -0.13 -3.94 4.45
CA VAL A 55 -0.61 -2.55 4.65
C VAL A 55 0.26 -1.80 5.64
N VAL A 56 0.63 -2.41 6.77
CA VAL A 56 1.53 -1.76 7.74
C VAL A 56 2.93 -1.56 7.15
N ALA A 57 3.47 -2.57 6.47
CA ALA A 57 4.81 -2.52 5.88
C ALA A 57 4.94 -1.45 4.78
N THR A 58 3.86 -1.12 4.06
CA THR A 58 3.86 -0.07 3.04
C THR A 58 3.44 1.29 3.60
N ALA A 59 2.44 1.34 4.47
CA ALA A 59 1.92 2.60 4.99
C ALA A 59 2.86 3.26 6.01
N LEU A 60 3.50 2.48 6.89
CA LEU A 60 4.40 3.01 7.91
C LEU A 60 5.57 3.82 7.33
N PRO A 61 6.36 3.32 6.35
CA PRO A 61 7.43 4.13 5.76
C PRO A 61 6.89 5.36 5.04
N THR A 62 5.73 5.29 4.37
CA THR A 62 5.13 6.48 3.74
C THR A 62 4.71 7.54 4.76
N GLY A 63 4.19 7.11 5.92
CA GLY A 63 3.86 8.02 7.03
C GLY A 63 5.11 8.66 7.66
N LEU A 64 6.18 7.86 7.85
CA LEU A 64 7.46 8.34 8.36
C LEU A 64 8.12 9.36 7.41
N SER A 65 8.14 9.07 6.10
CA SER A 65 8.68 9.97 5.08
C SER A 65 7.88 11.27 4.94
N ALA A 66 6.62 11.28 5.35
CA ALA A 66 5.77 12.47 5.38
C ALA A 66 5.94 13.35 6.64
N GLY A 67 6.83 12.96 7.55
CA GLY A 67 7.14 13.69 8.79
C GLY A 67 6.14 13.46 9.92
N LEU A 68 6.27 14.24 10.99
CA LEU A 68 5.41 14.16 12.17
C LEU A 68 3.90 14.29 11.85
N PRO A 69 3.44 15.24 11.00
CA PRO A 69 2.03 15.33 10.64
C PRO A 69 1.55 14.09 9.86
N GLY A 70 2.40 13.52 9.00
CA GLY A 70 2.10 12.29 8.27
C GLY A 70 1.90 11.08 9.19
N LEU A 71 2.76 10.93 10.20
CA LEU A 71 2.64 9.86 11.19
C LEU A 71 1.38 10.00 12.04
N LEU A 72 1.08 11.21 12.52
CA LEU A 72 -0.13 11.49 13.29
C LEU A 72 -1.40 11.24 12.46
N GLY A 73 -1.39 11.64 11.19
CA GLY A 73 -2.47 11.34 10.23
C GLY A 73 -2.69 9.83 10.04
N LEU A 74 -1.62 9.07 9.92
CA LEU A 74 -1.70 7.61 9.77
C LEU A 74 -2.26 6.94 11.04
N ILE A 75 -1.79 7.33 12.22
CA ILE A 75 -2.26 6.79 13.52
C ILE A 75 -3.73 7.14 13.74
N THR A 76 -4.13 8.37 13.42
CA THR A 76 -5.52 8.82 13.58
C THR A 76 -6.46 8.13 12.60
N ALA A 77 -6.08 7.98 11.32
CA ALA A 77 -6.85 7.19 10.37
C ALA A 77 -7.02 5.74 10.83
N ALA A 78 -5.92 5.10 11.29
CA ALA A 78 -5.97 3.73 11.79
C ALA A 78 -6.87 3.60 13.03
N GLY A 79 -6.78 4.53 13.97
CA GLY A 79 -7.61 4.56 15.18
C GLY A 79 -9.09 4.75 14.86
N VAL A 80 -9.43 5.70 13.98
CA VAL A 80 -10.82 5.96 13.58
C VAL A 80 -11.40 4.78 12.82
N MET A 81 -10.62 4.14 11.94
CA MET A 81 -11.06 2.92 11.25
C MET A 81 -11.31 1.76 12.24
N ALA A 82 -10.46 1.61 13.26
CA ALA A 82 -10.63 0.59 14.28
C ALA A 82 -11.92 0.77 15.11
N LEU A 83 -12.28 2.03 15.41
CA LEU A 83 -13.45 2.38 16.22
C LEU A 83 -14.76 2.41 15.42
N THR A 84 -14.75 3.04 14.25
CA THR A 84 -15.97 3.34 13.47
C THR A 84 -16.24 2.29 12.39
N ARG A 85 -15.20 1.56 11.94
CA ARG A 85 -15.26 0.65 10.79
C ARG A 85 -15.79 1.31 9.51
N PHE A 86 -15.70 2.64 9.43
CA PHE A 86 -16.19 3.44 8.31
C PHE A 86 -15.02 4.14 7.61
N GLU A 87 -14.73 3.71 6.38
CA GLU A 87 -13.53 4.13 5.65
C GLU A 87 -13.48 5.64 5.41
N LEU A 88 -14.60 6.26 5.05
CA LEU A 88 -14.65 7.69 4.77
C LEU A 88 -14.37 8.52 6.05
N ALA A 89 -14.86 8.11 7.22
CA ALA A 89 -14.54 8.81 8.47
C ALA A 89 -13.04 8.70 8.80
N ALA A 90 -12.45 7.52 8.60
CA ALA A 90 -11.02 7.32 8.83
C ALA A 90 -10.15 8.20 7.92
N VAL A 91 -10.49 8.25 6.63
CA VAL A 91 -9.78 9.07 5.65
C VAL A 91 -9.93 10.56 5.97
N LEU A 92 -11.14 11.02 6.27
CA LEU A 92 -11.38 12.43 6.60
C LEU A 92 -10.65 12.85 7.88
N ALA A 93 -10.69 12.02 8.92
CA ALA A 93 -10.00 12.31 10.18
C ALA A 93 -8.47 12.36 10.00
N GLY A 94 -7.89 11.35 9.33
CA GLY A 94 -6.46 11.31 9.07
C GLY A 94 -6.00 12.48 8.21
N LEU A 95 -6.71 12.78 7.13
CA LEU A 95 -6.40 13.91 6.25
C LEU A 95 -6.53 15.25 6.99
N GLY A 96 -7.56 15.39 7.83
CA GLY A 96 -7.77 16.57 8.68
C GLY A 96 -6.59 16.81 9.62
N VAL A 97 -6.05 15.75 10.24
CA VAL A 97 -4.89 15.83 11.12
C VAL A 97 -3.62 16.22 10.36
N VAL A 98 -3.39 15.65 9.18
CA VAL A 98 -2.25 16.03 8.32
C VAL A 98 -2.36 17.49 7.90
N ALA A 99 -3.53 17.92 7.46
CA ALA A 99 -3.78 19.29 7.01
C ALA A 99 -3.59 20.30 8.15
N ALA A 100 -4.15 20.01 9.33
CA ALA A 100 -3.99 20.85 10.52
C ALA A 100 -2.52 20.90 10.98
N GLY A 101 -1.83 19.76 11.01
CA GLY A 101 -0.41 19.70 11.35
C GLY A 101 0.44 20.57 10.43
N ARG A 102 0.21 20.49 9.12
CA ARG A 102 0.89 21.36 8.15
C ARG A 102 0.54 22.83 8.29
N ALA A 103 -0.71 23.16 8.60
CA ALA A 103 -1.14 24.54 8.83
C ALA A 103 -0.46 25.16 10.06
N LEU A 104 -0.10 24.34 11.06
CA LEU A 104 0.64 24.76 12.26
C LEU A 104 2.16 24.79 12.07
N GLY A 105 2.67 24.44 10.88
CA GLY A 105 4.10 24.47 10.56
C GLY A 105 4.88 23.23 11.03
N LEU A 106 4.20 22.12 11.34
CA LEU A 106 4.80 20.80 11.58
C LEU A 106 5.03 20.03 10.26
#